data_AF-A0A1R1DC52-F1
#
_entry.id   AF-A0A1R1DC52-F1
#
_cell.length_a   1.000
_cell.length_b   1.000
_cell.length_c   1.000
_cell.angle_alpha   90.00
_cell.angle_beta   90.00
_cell.angle_gamma   90.00
#
_symmetry.space_group_name_H-M   'P 1'
#
loop_
_entity.id
_entity.type
_entity.pdbx_description
1 polymer ?
#
loop_
_entity_poly.entity_id
_entity_poly.type
_entity_poly.pdbx_seq_one_letter_code
_entity_poly.pdbx_strand_id
1 'polypeptide(L)' 'MVSVFLVLLFAIAIGTIIWMRNGKKKRYRERGWAMVILALGTVLILAELMRFPIPNPVDWITTILSPVYKPILFWIEGGA' A
#
# COMPACT_ATOMS: atom_id res chain seq x y z
N MET A 1 11.08 -18.69 -1.12
CA MET A 1 10.23 -19.45 -0.18
C MET A 1 10.52 -19.11 1.28
N VAL A 2 11.75 -19.28 1.79
CA VAL A 2 12.10 -18.94 3.19
C VAL A 2 11.73 -17.48 3.55
N SER A 3 12.02 -16.52 2.66
CA SER A 3 11.69 -15.10 2.88
C SER A 3 10.18 -14.85 3.03
N VAL A 4 9.33 -15.58 2.30
CA VAL A 4 7.87 -15.48 2.40
C VAL A 4 7.39 -15.93 3.78
N PHE A 5 7.89 -17.06 4.27
CA PHE A 5 7.57 -17.56 5.61
C PHE A 5 8.02 -16.58 6.70
N LEU A 6 9.21 -15.99 6.57
CA LEU A 6 9.70 -14.98 7.51
C LEU A 6 8.80 -13.74 7.52
N VAL A 7 8.44 -13.20 6.36
CA VAL A 7 7.55 -12.03 6.26
C VAL A 7 6.20 -12.31 6.93
N LEU A 8 5.60 -13.47 6.67
CA LEU A 8 4.34 -13.87 7.30
C LEU A 8 4.47 -14.01 8.82
N LEU A 9 5.55 -14.63 9.31
CA LEU A 9 5.81 -14.81 10.73
C LEU A 9 5.98 -13.45 11.43
N PHE A 10 6.75 -12.54 10.85
CA PHE A 10 6.91 -11.18 11.37
C PHE A 10 5.60 -10.39 11.34
N ALA A 11 4.81 -10.50 10.26
CA ALA A 11 3.52 -9.84 10.17
C ALA A 11 2.56 -10.34 11.26
N ILE A 12 2.50 -11.64 11.52
CA ILE A 12 1.68 -12.21 12.60
C ILE A 12 2.17 -11.73 13.97
N ALA A 13 3.47 -11.77 14.23
CA ALA A 13 4.05 -11.32 15.49
C ALA A 13 3.73 -9.83 15.77
N ILE A 14 3.98 -8.96 14.79
CA ILE A 14 3.74 -7.52 14.89
C ILE A 14 2.23 -7.24 15.02
N GLY A 15 1.40 -7.90 14.20
CA GLY A 15 -0.06 -7.77 14.26
C GLY A 15 -0.61 -8.14 15.63
N THR A 16 -0.11 -9.22 16.23
CA THR A 16 -0.49 -9.66 17.59
C THR A 16 -0.10 -8.61 18.63
N ILE A 17 1.12 -8.06 18.56
CA ILE A 17 1.60 -7.00 19.47
C ILE A 17 0.71 -5.75 19.37
N ILE A 18 0.41 -5.29 18.15
CA ILE A 18 -0.47 -4.14 17.89
C ILE A 18 -1.86 -4.40 18.46
N TRP A 19 -2.42 -5.58 18.19
CA TRP A 19 -3.75 -5.98 18.61
C TRP A 19 -3.92 -5.98 20.12
N MET A 20 -2.94 -6.56 20.84
CA MET A 20 -2.91 -6.58 22.31
C MET A 20 -2.70 -5.18 22.88
N ARG A 21 -1.69 -4.45 22.40
CA ARG A 21 -1.33 -3.12 22.92
C ARG A 21 -2.47 -2.11 22.76
N ASN A 22 -3.05 -2.05 21.57
CA ASN A 22 -4.11 -1.08 21.28
C ASN A 22 -5.45 -1.51 21.88
N GLY A 23 -5.69 -2.82 22.03
CA GLY A 23 -6.83 -3.36 22.77
C GLY A 23 -6.82 -2.95 24.24
N LYS A 24 -5.67 -3.10 24.92
CA LYS A 24 -5.50 -2.65 26.32
C LYS A 24 -5.73 -1.14 26.48
N LYS A 25 -5.36 -0.34 25.48
CA LYS A 25 -5.55 1.12 25.47
C LYS A 25 -6.93 1.56 24.97
N LYS A 26 -7.85 0.63 24.67
CA LYS A 26 -9.18 0.90 24.06
C LYS A 26 -9.12 1.75 22.77
N ARG A 27 -8.00 1.67 22.05
CA ARG A 27 -7.73 2.38 20.78
C ARG A 27 -8.19 1.55 19.59
N TYR A 28 -9.49 1.29 19.52
CA TYR A 28 -10.06 0.34 18.56
C TYR A 28 -9.93 0.81 17.10
N ARG A 29 -10.05 2.12 16.85
CA ARG A 29 -9.88 2.69 15.50
C ARG A 29 -8.45 2.54 15.03
N GLU A 30 -7.47 2.91 15.86
CA GLU A 30 -6.05 2.81 15.52
C GLU A 30 -5.61 1.35 15.38
N ARG A 31 -6.19 0.44 16.17
CA ARG A 31 -6.00 -1.00 16.01
C ARG A 31 -6.45 -1.47 14.64
N GLY A 32 -7.67 -1.11 14.22
CA GLY A 32 -8.20 -1.50 12.91
C GLY A 32 -7.34 -0.99 11.77
N TRP A 33 -7.04 0.31 11.77
CA TRP A 33 -6.19 0.93 10.75
C TRP A 33 -4.79 0.32 10.70
N ALA A 34 -4.17 0.05 11.85
CA ALA A 34 -2.86 -0.57 11.88
C ALA A 34 -2.86 -1.98 11.28
N MET A 35 -3.92 -2.78 11.51
CA MET A 35 -4.06 -4.10 10.89
C MET A 35 -4.25 -4.01 9.37
N VAL A 36 -5.03 -3.03 8.89
CA VAL A 36 -5.22 -2.79 7.45
C VAL A 36 -3.91 -2.41 6.78
N ILE A 37 -3.16 -1.46 7.36
CA ILE A 37 -1.87 -1.02 6.82
C ILE A 37 -0.86 -2.18 6.81
N LEU A 38 -0.80 -2.95 7.91
CA LEU A 38 0.09 -4.11 7.99
C LEU A 38 -0.27 -5.18 6.95
N ALA A 39 -1.55 -5.46 6.74
CA ALA A 39 -2.02 -6.40 5.73
C ALA A 39 -1.65 -5.92 4.31
N LEU A 40 -1.91 -4.66 3.98
CA LEU A 40 -1.56 -4.08 2.67
C LEU A 40 -0.05 -4.15 2.41
N GLY A 41 0.78 -3.72 3.36
CA GLY A 41 2.23 -3.79 3.23
C GLY A 41 2.74 -5.23 3.08
N THR A 42 2.15 -6.17 3.82
CA THR A 42 2.49 -7.60 3.71
C THR A 42 2.16 -8.12 2.31
N VAL A 43 0.97 -7.81 1.78
CA VAL A 43 0.57 -8.21 0.43
C VAL A 43 1.51 -7.64 -0.63
N LEU A 44 1.92 -6.37 -0.51
CA LEU A 44 2.87 -5.75 -1.45
C LEU A 44 4.23 -6.45 -1.44
N ILE A 45 4.79 -6.72 -0.25
CA ILE A 45 6.07 -7.44 -0.12
C ILE A 45 5.95 -8.86 -0.68
N LEU A 46 4.83 -9.54 -0.44
CA LEU A 46 4.59 -10.88 -0.98
C LEU A 46 4.49 -10.86 -2.51
N ALA A 47 3.77 -9.90 -3.08
CA ALA A 47 3.67 -9.73 -4.52
C ALA A 47 5.05 -9.52 -5.16
N GLU A 48 5.91 -8.71 -4.54
CA GLU A 48 7.29 -8.51 -4.98
C GLU A 48 8.12 -9.80 -4.89
N LEU A 49 8.07 -10.50 -3.75
CA LEU A 49 8.80 -11.78 -3.54
C LEU A 49 8.35 -12.89 -4.50
N MET A 50 7.08 -12.89 -4.89
CA MET A 50 6.52 -13.83 -5.86
C MET A 50 6.73 -13.40 -7.31
N ARG A 51 7.42 -12.27 -7.54
CA ARG A 51 7.63 -11.65 -8.86
C ARG A 51 6.31 -11.40 -9.60
N PHE A 52 5.26 -11.09 -8.84
CA PHE A 52 4.01 -10.64 -9.42
C PHE A 52 4.25 -9.27 -10.05
N PRO A 53 3.80 -9.02 -11.28
CA PRO A 53 3.97 -7.72 -11.91
C PRO A 53 3.10 -6.69 -11.18
N ILE A 54 3.73 -5.92 -10.29
CA ILE A 54 3.08 -4.78 -9.63
C ILE A 54 3.22 -3.58 -10.57
N PRO A 55 2.13 -3.05 -11.14
CA PRO A 55 2.19 -1.88 -11.99
C PRO A 55 2.72 -0.66 -11.21
N ASN A 56 3.43 0.23 -11.90
CA ASN A 56 4.03 1.39 -11.27
C ASN A 56 2.94 2.33 -10.74
N PRO A 57 2.95 2.71 -9.44
CA PRO A 57 1.93 3.60 -8.89
C PRO A 57 1.87 4.96 -9.60
N VAL A 58 2.97 5.40 -10.21
CA VAL A 58 3.00 6.63 -11.02
C VAL A 58 2.06 6.51 -12.23
N ASP A 59 1.96 5.33 -12.85
CA ASP A 59 1.08 5.12 -14.00
C ASP A 59 -0.40 5.29 -13.61
N TRP A 60 -0.73 4.90 -12.38
CA TRP A 60 -2.09 5.01 -11.84
C TRP A 60 -2.43 6.47 -11.55
N ILE A 61 -1.50 7.18 -10.91
CA ILE A 61 -1.64 8.61 -10.60
C ILE A 61 -1.77 9.42 -11.90
N THR A 62 -0.90 9.16 -12.87
CA THR A 62 -0.94 9.86 -14.17
C THR A 62 -2.22 9.54 -14.93
N THR A 63 -2.73 8.31 -14.90
CA THR A 63 -4.01 7.97 -15.52
C THR A 63 -5.16 8.75 -14.90
N ILE A 64 -5.25 8.80 -13.56
CA ILE A 64 -6.30 9.50 -12.84
C ILE A 64 -6.23 11.02 -13.07
N LEU A 65 -5.02 11.58 -13.10
CA LEU A 65 -4.81 13.03 -13.27
C LEU A 65 -4.78 13.46 -14.74
N SER A 66 -4.70 12.52 -15.69
CA SER A 66 -4.67 12.81 -17.12
C SER A 66 -5.77 13.75 -17.62
N PRO A 67 -7.04 13.66 -17.22
CA PRO A 67 -8.05 14.63 -17.63
C PRO A 67 -7.78 16.05 -17.13
N VAL A 68 -6.99 16.23 -16.07
CA VAL A 68 -6.68 17.54 -15.48
C VAL A 68 -5.47 18.17 -16.14
N TYR A 69 -4.36 17.44 -16.26
CA TYR A 69 -3.10 18.04 -16.75
C TYR A 69 -2.97 18.04 -18.27
N LYS A 70 -3.60 17.11 -19.01
CA LYS A 70 -3.48 17.05 -20.47
C LYS A 70 -4.03 18.30 -21.19
N PRO A 71 -5.19 18.88 -20.81
CA PRO A 71 -5.66 20.12 -21.42
C PRO A 71 -4.72 21.31 -21.16
N ILE A 72 -4.10 21.35 -19.97
CA ILE A 72 -3.14 22.40 -19.60
C ILE A 72 -1.87 22.25 -20.43
N LEU A 73 -1.33 21.04 -20.56
CA LEU A 73 -0.19 20.76 -21.43
C LEU A 73 -0.50 21.12 -22.89
N PHE A 74 -1.66 20.72 -23.39
CA PHE A 74 -2.11 21.05 -24.75
C PHE A 74 -2.14 22.57 -25.00
N TRP A 75 -2.63 23.35 -24.03
CA TRP A 75 -2.62 24.82 -24.11
C TRP A 75 -1.20 25.40 -24.10
N ILE A 76 -0.30 24.89 -23.25
CA ILE A 76 1.10 25.36 -23.14
C ILE A 76 1.91 25.01 -24.39
N GLU A 77 1.70 23.83 -24.96
CA GLU A 77 2.42 23.34 -26.15
C GLU A 77 1.96 24.00 -27.45
N GLY A 78 1.04 24.97 -27.38
CA GLY A 78 0.59 25.76 -28.53
C GLY A 78 -0.54 25.14 -29.32
N GLY A 79 -1.36 24.29 -28.69
CA GLY A 79 -2.58 23.73 -29.27
C GLY A 79 -3.62 24.81 -29.56
N ALA A 80 -3.54 25.42 -30.75
CA ALA A 80 -4.60 26.13 -31.46
C ALA A 80 -5.17 25.22 -32.56
#